data_AF-A0A8T4KKN9-F1
#
_entry.id   AF-A0A8T4KKN9-F1
#
_cell.length_a   1.000
_cell.length_b   1.000
_cell.length_c   1.000
_cell.angle_alpha   90.00
_cell.angle_beta   90.00
_cell.angle_gamma   90.00
#
_symmetry.space_group_name_H-M   'P 1'
#
loop_
_entity.id
_entity.type
_entity.pdbx_description
1 polymer ?
#
loop_
_entity_poly.entity_id
_entity_poly.type
_entity_poly.pdbx_seq_one_letter_code
_entity_poly.pdbx_strand_id
1 'polypeptide(L)'
;MKKFKLVLGVIITLAIVGLIFFTDIGQPVGDFITGQLGSVTSLITGGDKGPAFGVNMKVNRDALYGQTFKISNSTISLTGVPSYVNLNLQTVSLKEYQVVNMVIGNFKGNVVLNKDGSLSIVGETNYVEIDNFQFTSDKPKKIDMNIGSNSFSIDNFNSDKIVLSSASGSVDRIVDQKIDSASFTGKVEMDNFAGGMRLTDTTAEFLGTATSVKGDKFSFM
;
A
#
# COMPACT_ATOMS: atom_id res chain seq x y z
N MET A 1 31.21 -36.47 -16.07
CA MET A 1 30.13 -36.28 -15.07
C MET A 1 30.03 -34.87 -14.47
N LYS A 2 31.11 -34.09 -14.27
CA LYS A 2 31.03 -32.73 -13.66
C LYS A 2 30.28 -31.69 -14.52
N LYS A 3 30.41 -31.73 -15.85
CA LYS A 3 29.77 -30.77 -16.78
C LYS A 3 28.24 -30.88 -16.81
N PHE A 4 27.69 -32.09 -16.65
CA PHE A 4 26.24 -32.32 -16.67
C PHE A 4 25.53 -31.70 -15.45
N LYS A 5 26.17 -31.75 -14.26
CA LYS A 5 25.62 -31.13 -13.05
C LYS A 5 25.58 -29.61 -13.12
N LEU A 6 26.53 -28.99 -13.82
CA LEU A 6 26.60 -27.54 -13.98
C LEU A 6 25.52 -27.04 -14.95
N VAL A 7 25.31 -27.73 -16.07
CA VAL A 7 24.23 -27.43 -17.01
C VAL A 7 22.85 -27.63 -16.36
N LEU A 8 22.68 -28.71 -15.59
CA LEU A 8 21.43 -28.95 -14.86
C LEU A 8 21.16 -27.87 -13.79
N GLY A 9 22.20 -27.42 -13.09
CA GLY A 9 22.09 -26.30 -12.14
C GLY A 9 21.64 -25.00 -12.80
N VAL A 10 22.22 -24.66 -13.96
CA VAL A 10 21.83 -23.47 -14.73
C VAL A 10 20.39 -23.58 -15.24
N ILE A 11 19.96 -24.75 -15.72
CA ILE A 11 18.58 -24.97 -16.19
C ILE A 11 17.59 -24.86 -15.02
N ILE A 12 17.90 -25.41 -13.85
CA ILE A 12 17.03 -25.32 -12.67
C ILE A 12 16.93 -23.86 -12.20
N THR A 13 18.04 -23.11 -12.18
CA THR A 13 18.02 -21.68 -11.83
C THR A 13 17.20 -20.88 -12.84
N LEU A 14 17.36 -21.14 -14.14
CA LEU A 14 16.57 -20.46 -15.18
C LEU A 14 15.08 -20.86 -15.13
N ALA A 15 14.76 -22.10 -14.75
CA ALA A 15 13.38 -22.54 -14.56
C ALA A 15 12.74 -21.90 -13.31
N ILE A 16 13.49 -21.72 -12.22
CA ILE A 16 13.03 -21.01 -11.02
C ILE A 16 12.81 -19.53 -11.33
N VAL A 17 13.76 -18.90 -12.03
CA VAL A 17 13.63 -17.50 -12.48
C VAL A 17 12.44 -17.35 -13.44
N GLY A 18 12.27 -18.26 -14.39
CA GLY A 18 11.11 -18.30 -15.29
C GLY A 18 9.78 -18.48 -14.54
N LEU A 19 9.72 -19.36 -13.55
CA LEU A 19 8.53 -19.54 -12.70
C LEU A 19 8.16 -18.29 -11.92
N ILE A 20 9.15 -17.49 -11.50
CA ILE A 20 8.89 -16.20 -10.87
C ILE A 20 8.23 -15.23 -11.87
N PHE A 21 8.62 -15.23 -13.15
CA PHE A 21 8.00 -14.35 -14.16
C PHE A 21 6.65 -14.85 -14.72
N PHE A 22 6.37 -16.16 -14.66
CA PHE A 22 5.18 -16.77 -15.27
C PHE A 22 4.10 -17.25 -14.29
N THR A 23 4.28 -17.05 -12.97
CA THR A 23 3.24 -17.32 -11.97
C THR A 23 2.45 -16.05 -11.65
N ASP A 24 1.18 -16.20 -11.27
CA ASP A 24 0.27 -15.10 -10.85
C ASP A 24 0.82 -14.24 -9.68
N ILE A 25 1.95 -14.66 -9.09
CA ILE A 25 2.67 -13.95 -8.02
C ILE A 25 3.70 -12.95 -8.58
N GLY A 26 4.23 -13.14 -9.78
CA GLY A 26 5.28 -12.27 -10.36
C GLY A 26 4.85 -11.36 -11.50
N GLN A 27 3.72 -11.63 -12.17
CA GLN A 27 3.10 -10.64 -13.07
C GLN A 27 2.79 -9.30 -12.38
N PRO A 28 2.31 -9.25 -11.12
CA PRO A 28 2.08 -7.98 -10.43
C PRO A 28 3.37 -7.17 -10.21
N VAL A 29 4.53 -7.82 -10.08
CA VAL A 29 5.81 -7.14 -9.84
C VAL A 29 6.42 -6.63 -11.15
N GLY A 30 6.32 -7.40 -12.23
CA GLY A 30 6.80 -7.00 -13.56
C GLY A 30 5.97 -5.87 -14.18
N ASP A 31 4.64 -5.95 -14.08
CA ASP A 31 3.73 -4.95 -14.63
C ASP A 31 3.68 -3.68 -13.75
N PHE A 32 3.97 -3.78 -12.45
CA PHE A 32 4.10 -2.62 -11.57
C PHE A 32 5.43 -1.86 -11.78
N ILE A 33 6.56 -2.58 -11.88
CA ILE A 33 7.88 -1.96 -12.12
C ILE A 33 7.93 -1.30 -13.51
N THR A 34 7.25 -1.84 -14.51
CA THR A 34 7.23 -1.24 -15.86
C THR A 34 6.06 -0.26 -16.08
N GLY A 35 4.91 -0.48 -15.43
CA GLY A 35 3.69 0.33 -15.64
C GLY A 35 3.49 1.47 -14.64
N GLN A 36 3.86 1.31 -13.36
CA GLN A 36 3.68 2.37 -12.35
C GLN A 36 4.93 3.25 -12.16
N LEU A 37 6.16 2.75 -12.35
CA LEU A 37 7.34 3.63 -12.32
C LEU A 37 7.40 4.62 -13.51
N GLY A 38 6.71 4.32 -14.61
CA GLY A 38 6.58 5.23 -15.76
C GLY A 38 5.87 6.55 -15.42
N SER A 39 4.97 6.56 -14.42
CA SER A 39 4.27 7.77 -13.96
C SER A 39 5.01 8.54 -12.85
N VAL A 40 6.03 7.94 -12.24
CA VAL A 40 6.82 8.53 -11.13
C VAL A 40 7.78 9.62 -11.62
N THR A 41 7.96 9.78 -12.95
CA THR A 41 8.73 10.91 -13.52
C THR A 41 8.14 12.29 -13.14
N SER A 42 6.87 12.35 -12.74
CA SER A 42 6.22 13.59 -12.26
C SER A 42 6.40 13.88 -10.76
N LEU A 43 6.91 12.93 -9.96
CA LEU A 43 7.08 13.07 -8.50
C LEU A 43 8.47 13.58 -8.07
N ILE A 44 9.36 13.90 -9.02
CA ILE A 44 10.76 14.30 -8.75
C ILE A 44 10.92 15.82 -8.53
N THR A 45 9.87 16.62 -8.65
CA THR A 45 9.97 18.08 -8.40
C THR A 45 9.32 18.46 -7.07
N GLY A 46 10.11 18.53 -5.98
CA GLY A 46 9.62 19.06 -4.72
C GLY A 46 10.56 19.05 -3.51
N GLY A 47 11.64 19.84 -3.55
CA GLY A 47 12.27 20.48 -2.37
C GLY A 47 13.33 19.70 -1.59
N ASP A 48 14.47 20.36 -1.31
CA ASP A 48 15.54 20.23 -0.27
C ASP A 48 15.81 18.90 0.49
N LYS A 49 15.24 17.77 0.10
CA LYS A 49 15.17 16.55 0.92
C LYS A 49 15.82 15.36 0.21
N GLY A 50 17.11 15.45 -0.14
CA GLY A 50 17.93 14.32 -0.64
C GLY A 50 17.41 13.66 -1.94
N PRO A 51 18.16 12.71 -2.51
CA PRO A 51 17.69 11.92 -3.65
C PRO A 51 16.68 10.86 -3.18
N ALA A 52 15.49 10.82 -3.77
CA ALA A 52 14.53 9.75 -3.51
C ALA A 52 15.00 8.42 -4.12
N PHE A 53 14.64 7.31 -3.48
CA PHE A 53 14.90 5.94 -3.97
C PHE A 53 13.62 5.11 -3.95
N GLY A 54 13.58 4.05 -4.76
CA GLY A 54 12.47 3.11 -4.78
C GLY A 54 12.44 2.27 -3.50
N VAL A 55 11.25 2.02 -2.95
CA VAL A 55 11.04 1.27 -1.72
C VAL A 55 9.93 0.25 -1.92
N ASN A 56 10.20 -0.99 -1.52
CA ASN A 56 9.17 -1.99 -1.17
C ASN A 56 9.35 -2.38 0.29
N MET A 57 8.44 -1.96 1.17
CA MET A 57 8.46 -2.31 2.59
C MET A 57 7.24 -3.14 2.95
N LYS A 58 7.47 -4.32 3.52
CA LYS A 58 6.43 -5.21 4.07
C LYS A 58 6.54 -5.22 5.58
N VAL A 59 5.43 -5.00 6.28
CA VAL A 59 5.34 -5.01 7.75
C VAL A 59 4.16 -5.87 8.19
N ASN A 60 4.21 -6.40 9.41
CA ASN A 60 3.05 -7.02 10.03
C ASN A 60 1.88 -6.01 10.14
N ARG A 61 0.66 -6.45 9.86
CA ARG A 61 -0.56 -5.62 9.92
C ARG A 61 -0.72 -4.90 11.26
N ASP A 62 -0.38 -5.57 12.36
CA ASP A 62 -0.55 -5.04 13.72
C ASP A 62 0.27 -3.76 13.98
N ALA A 63 1.34 -3.54 13.23
CA ALA A 63 2.15 -2.32 13.31
C ALA A 63 1.35 -1.05 12.94
N LEU A 64 0.24 -1.21 12.22
CA LEU A 64 -0.64 -0.12 11.80
C LEU A 64 -1.83 0.10 12.75
N TYR A 65 -2.04 -0.75 13.75
CA TYR A 65 -3.19 -0.60 14.63
C TYR A 65 -3.14 0.70 15.46
N GLY A 66 -4.23 1.46 15.39
CA GLY A 66 -4.38 2.76 16.02
C GLY A 66 -3.65 3.90 15.28
N GLN A 67 -3.00 3.62 14.15
CA GLN A 67 -2.38 4.65 13.33
C GLN A 67 -3.43 5.41 12.53
N THR A 68 -3.28 6.74 12.50
CA THR A 68 -4.11 7.63 11.68
C THR A 68 -3.31 8.09 10.48
N PHE A 69 -3.77 7.73 9.28
CA PHE A 69 -3.21 8.16 8.03
C PHE A 69 -4.03 9.33 7.47
N LYS A 70 -3.42 10.51 7.42
CA LYS A 70 -4.00 11.67 6.73
C LYS A 70 -3.58 11.63 5.28
N ILE A 71 -4.54 11.45 4.38
CA ILE A 71 -4.29 11.25 2.95
C ILE A 71 -5.09 12.28 2.13
N SER A 72 -4.62 12.55 0.91
CA SER A 72 -5.23 13.54 0.04
C SER A 72 -5.03 13.19 -1.42
N ASN A 73 -6.07 13.42 -2.23
CA ASN A 73 -6.09 13.09 -3.65
C ASN A 73 -5.78 11.59 -3.89
N SER A 74 -6.27 10.74 -2.98
CA SER A 74 -5.99 9.30 -3.00
C SER A 74 -7.20 8.53 -3.50
N THR A 75 -6.97 7.33 -4.02
CA THR A 75 -8.03 6.37 -4.30
C THR A 75 -7.93 5.26 -3.27
N ILE A 76 -9.03 4.99 -2.55
CA ILE A 76 -9.12 3.87 -1.63
C ILE A 76 -9.91 2.76 -2.32
N SER A 77 -9.39 1.54 -2.28
CA SER A 77 -10.11 0.34 -2.72
C SER A 77 -10.14 -0.67 -1.57
N LEU A 78 -11.29 -1.25 -1.26
CA LEU A 78 -11.44 -2.19 -0.16
C LEU A 78 -12.53 -3.22 -0.39
N THR A 79 -12.39 -4.36 0.28
CA THR A 79 -13.42 -5.40 0.36
C THR A 79 -13.65 -5.73 1.82
N GLY A 80 -14.91 -5.72 2.26
CA GLY A 80 -15.23 -5.97 3.66
C GLY A 80 -16.72 -5.91 4.00
N VAL A 81 -17.03 -6.09 5.27
CA VAL A 81 -18.38 -6.00 5.83
C VAL A 81 -18.53 -4.63 6.51
N PRO A 82 -19.30 -3.70 5.95
CA PRO A 82 -19.47 -2.36 6.53
C PRO A 82 -20.36 -2.44 7.77
N SER A 83 -19.89 -1.82 8.86
CA SER A 83 -20.70 -1.57 10.05
C SER A 83 -21.69 -0.43 9.77
N TYR A 84 -21.21 0.61 9.09
CA TYR A 84 -22.03 1.71 8.57
C TYR A 84 -21.29 2.43 7.44
N VAL A 85 -22.07 3.08 6.56
CA VAL A 85 -21.56 3.99 5.54
C VAL A 85 -22.47 5.22 5.50
N ASN A 86 -21.93 6.38 5.85
CA ASN A 86 -22.64 7.66 5.78
C ASN A 86 -22.06 8.50 4.64
N LEU A 87 -22.90 8.81 3.66
CA LEU A 87 -22.59 9.72 2.56
C LEU A 87 -23.40 11.00 2.71
N ASN A 88 -22.73 12.11 2.96
CA ASN A 88 -23.35 13.43 3.14
C ASN A 88 -24.50 13.43 4.17
N LEU A 89 -24.26 12.79 5.33
CA LEU A 89 -25.24 12.61 6.42
C LEU A 89 -26.44 11.69 6.11
N GLN A 90 -26.42 10.98 4.97
CA GLN A 90 -27.36 9.91 4.69
C GLN A 90 -26.70 8.56 4.93
N THR A 91 -27.34 7.72 5.76
CA THR A 91 -26.89 6.35 5.97
C THR A 91 -27.28 5.48 4.78
N VAL A 92 -26.28 4.91 4.13
CA VAL A 92 -26.48 3.89 3.09
C VAL A 92 -26.83 2.58 3.80
N SER A 93 -28.07 2.13 3.64
CA SER A 93 -28.51 0.85 4.18
C SER A 93 -27.99 -0.29 3.29
N LEU A 94 -27.05 -1.06 3.81
CA LEU A 94 -26.53 -2.27 3.17
C LEU A 94 -27.15 -3.49 3.86
N LYS A 95 -27.27 -4.62 3.16
CA LYS A 95 -27.78 -5.84 3.79
C LYS A 95 -26.82 -6.27 4.89
N GLU A 96 -27.38 -6.71 6.00
CA GLU A 96 -26.60 -7.17 7.15
C GLU A 96 -25.64 -8.29 6.74
N TYR A 97 -24.40 -8.21 7.22
CA TYR A 97 -23.32 -9.18 6.95
C TYR A 97 -22.92 -9.35 5.47
N GLN A 98 -23.35 -8.45 4.57
CA GLN A 98 -22.93 -8.50 3.18
C GLN A 98 -21.51 -7.98 3.03
N VAL A 99 -20.64 -8.79 2.40
CA VAL A 99 -19.35 -8.32 1.89
C VAL A 99 -19.60 -7.44 0.68
N VAL A 100 -19.03 -6.24 0.68
CA VAL A 100 -19.10 -5.29 -0.43
C VAL A 100 -17.70 -4.97 -0.93
N ASN A 101 -17.60 -4.65 -2.22
CA ASN A 101 -16.44 -4.00 -2.79
C ASN A 101 -16.70 -2.49 -2.82
N MET A 102 -15.72 -1.70 -2.39
CA MET A 102 -15.85 -0.25 -2.39
C MET A 102 -14.63 0.41 -3.00
N VAL A 103 -14.87 1.43 -3.80
CA VAL A 103 -13.85 2.35 -4.32
C VAL A 103 -14.22 3.77 -3.93
N ILE A 104 -13.29 4.51 -3.35
CA ILE A 104 -13.46 5.91 -2.93
C ILE A 104 -12.40 6.73 -3.66
N GLY A 105 -12.83 7.51 -4.65
CA GLY A 105 -11.95 8.28 -5.53
C GLY A 105 -11.74 9.72 -5.05
N ASN A 106 -10.60 10.31 -5.41
CA ASN A 106 -10.20 11.69 -5.04
C ASN A 106 -10.45 12.00 -3.56
N PHE A 107 -10.18 11.03 -2.70
CA PHE A 107 -10.44 11.13 -1.28
C PHE A 107 -9.44 12.07 -0.61
N LYS A 108 -9.93 12.85 0.34
CA LYS A 108 -9.14 13.66 1.25
C LYS A 108 -9.69 13.51 2.67
N GLY A 109 -8.87 13.03 3.58
CA GLY A 109 -9.32 12.79 4.94
C GLY A 109 -8.38 11.90 5.73
N ASN A 110 -8.95 11.23 6.72
CA ASN A 110 -8.24 10.33 7.61
C ASN A 110 -8.70 8.90 7.40
N VAL A 111 -7.75 7.97 7.44
CA VAL A 111 -7.99 6.54 7.52
C VAL A 111 -7.32 5.98 8.77
N VAL A 112 -8.04 5.19 9.55
CA VAL A 112 -7.55 4.56 10.78
C VAL A 112 -7.77 3.06 10.70
N LEU A 113 -6.74 2.26 10.94
CA LEU A 113 -6.90 0.83 11.18
C LEU A 113 -7.06 0.60 12.68
N ASN A 114 -8.27 0.26 13.11
CA ASN A 114 -8.60 0.05 14.52
C ASN A 114 -8.01 -1.27 15.03
N LYS A 115 -7.88 -1.37 16.35
CA LYS A 115 -7.33 -2.58 17.02
C LYS A 115 -8.18 -3.83 16.83
N ASP A 116 -9.46 -3.66 16.51
CA ASP A 116 -10.37 -4.77 16.19
C ASP A 116 -10.27 -5.22 14.72
N GLY A 117 -9.36 -4.63 13.95
CA GLY A 117 -9.15 -4.93 12.53
C GLY A 117 -10.04 -4.15 11.57
N SER A 118 -11.02 -3.37 12.07
CA SER A 118 -11.86 -2.52 11.24
C SER A 118 -11.10 -1.28 10.74
N LEU A 119 -11.55 -0.73 9.61
CA LEU A 119 -11.09 0.54 9.07
C LEU A 119 -12.13 1.62 9.33
N SER A 120 -11.71 2.76 9.86
CA SER A 120 -12.51 3.98 9.91
C SER A 120 -12.00 4.97 8.87
N ILE A 121 -12.88 5.41 7.98
CA ILE A 121 -12.56 6.34 6.89
C ILE A 121 -13.48 7.55 7.04
N VAL A 122 -12.87 8.70 7.29
CA VAL A 122 -13.58 9.97 7.52
C VAL A 122 -12.95 11.06 6.68
N GLY A 123 -13.73 11.70 5.82
CA GLY A 123 -13.19 12.74 4.94
C GLY A 123 -14.20 13.26 3.92
N GLU A 124 -13.66 13.67 2.78
CA GLU A 124 -14.42 14.18 1.66
C GLU A 124 -13.99 13.47 0.36
N THR A 125 -14.94 13.23 -0.53
CA THR A 125 -14.74 12.56 -1.81
C THR A 125 -15.79 13.04 -2.83
N ASN A 126 -15.45 12.99 -4.11
CA ASN A 126 -16.39 13.25 -5.21
C ASN A 126 -16.91 11.96 -5.87
N TYR A 127 -16.41 10.79 -5.47
CA TYR A 127 -16.71 9.51 -6.10
C TYR A 127 -16.65 8.38 -5.07
N VAL A 128 -17.77 7.68 -4.92
CA VAL A 128 -17.85 6.42 -4.16
C VAL A 128 -18.53 5.40 -5.05
N GLU A 129 -17.93 4.23 -5.20
CA GLU A 129 -18.55 3.06 -5.80
C GLU A 129 -18.72 2.00 -4.72
N ILE A 130 -19.91 1.40 -4.63
CA ILE A 130 -20.23 0.29 -3.73
C ILE A 130 -20.86 -0.81 -4.59
N ASP A 131 -20.15 -1.91 -4.79
CA ASP A 131 -20.48 -2.96 -5.76
C ASP A 131 -20.83 -2.36 -7.13
N ASN A 132 -22.09 -2.41 -7.55
CA ASN A 132 -22.56 -1.89 -8.85
C ASN A 132 -23.16 -0.48 -8.75
N PHE A 133 -23.16 0.14 -7.57
CA PHE A 133 -23.74 1.46 -7.35
C PHE A 133 -22.65 2.53 -7.33
N GLN A 134 -22.80 3.55 -8.17
CA GLN A 134 -21.88 4.68 -8.24
C GLN A 134 -22.55 5.95 -7.72
N PHE A 135 -21.84 6.65 -6.85
CA PHE A 135 -22.22 7.93 -6.27
C PHE A 135 -21.18 8.97 -6.66
N THR A 136 -21.55 9.88 -7.57
CA THR A 136 -20.66 10.93 -8.05
C THR A 136 -21.19 12.30 -7.66
N SER A 137 -20.29 13.26 -7.50
CA SER A 137 -20.68 14.65 -7.24
C SER A 137 -19.65 15.64 -7.78
N ASP A 138 -20.12 16.76 -8.32
CA ASP A 138 -19.23 17.83 -8.83
C ASP A 138 -18.41 18.51 -7.72
N LYS A 139 -18.85 18.35 -6.46
CA LYS A 139 -18.16 18.90 -5.29
C LYS A 139 -17.90 17.80 -4.28
N PRO A 140 -16.78 17.85 -3.54
CA PRO A 140 -16.51 16.89 -2.47
C PRO A 140 -17.66 16.81 -1.46
N LYS A 141 -18.06 15.59 -1.14
CA LYS A 141 -19.09 15.23 -0.17
C LYS A 141 -18.46 14.53 1.00
N LYS A 142 -19.01 14.77 2.20
CA LYS A 142 -18.56 14.10 3.41
C LYS A 142 -18.82 12.61 3.32
N ILE A 143 -17.83 11.82 3.70
CA ILE A 143 -17.94 10.38 3.93
C ILE A 143 -17.47 10.08 5.36
N ASP A 144 -18.22 9.21 6.02
CA ASP A 144 -17.87 8.62 7.32
C ASP A 144 -18.31 7.17 7.28
N MET A 145 -17.36 6.24 7.39
CA MET A 145 -17.65 4.81 7.34
C MET A 145 -16.76 4.03 8.29
N ASN A 146 -17.29 2.89 8.73
CA ASN A 146 -16.54 1.86 9.43
C ASN A 146 -16.78 0.52 8.75
N ILE A 147 -15.70 -0.22 8.46
CA ILE A 147 -15.76 -1.49 7.74
C ILE A 147 -14.79 -2.52 8.33
N GLY A 148 -15.28 -3.72 8.63
CA GLY A 148 -14.42 -4.88 8.84
C GLY A 148 -13.79 -5.29 7.51
N SER A 149 -12.49 -5.05 7.35
CA SER A 149 -11.80 -5.20 6.05
C SER A 149 -10.92 -6.44 6.00
N ASN A 150 -11.10 -7.22 4.93
CA ASN A 150 -10.21 -8.33 4.59
C ASN A 150 -9.03 -7.81 3.75
N SER A 151 -9.34 -6.94 2.78
CA SER A 151 -8.35 -6.26 1.93
C SER A 151 -8.60 -4.76 1.89
N PHE A 152 -7.53 -4.01 1.71
CA PHE A 152 -7.55 -2.55 1.61
C PHE A 152 -6.32 -2.08 0.85
N SER A 153 -6.49 -1.10 -0.03
CA SER A 153 -5.38 -0.40 -0.67
C SER A 153 -5.66 1.08 -0.79
N ILE A 154 -4.59 1.86 -0.74
CA ILE A 154 -4.59 3.29 -1.00
C ILE A 154 -3.61 3.53 -2.14
N ASP A 155 -4.10 4.06 -3.25
CA ASP A 155 -3.26 4.61 -4.31
C ASP A 155 -3.01 6.10 -4.04
N ASN A 156 -1.83 6.60 -4.45
CA ASN A 156 -1.37 7.95 -4.16
C ASN A 156 -1.37 8.24 -2.63
N PHE A 157 -0.83 7.29 -1.87
CA PHE A 157 -0.52 7.41 -0.46
C PHE A 157 0.78 8.19 -0.28
N ASN A 158 0.64 9.46 0.11
CA ASN A 158 1.76 10.37 0.35
C ASN A 158 1.83 10.71 1.84
N SER A 159 3.02 10.64 2.41
CA SER A 159 3.26 11.01 3.80
C SER A 159 4.64 11.64 3.98
N ASP A 160 4.69 12.78 4.64
CA ASP A 160 5.97 13.40 5.04
C ASP A 160 6.76 12.48 5.99
N LYS A 161 6.04 11.73 6.83
CA LYS A 161 6.66 10.83 7.80
C LYS A 161 5.73 9.69 8.20
N ILE A 162 6.23 8.46 8.11
CA ILE A 162 5.59 7.25 8.63
C ILE A 162 6.43 6.77 9.82
N VAL A 163 5.80 6.55 10.96
CA VAL A 163 6.47 6.04 12.18
C VAL A 163 5.72 4.82 12.69
N LEU A 164 6.38 3.68 12.67
CA LEU A 164 5.89 2.43 13.22
C LEU A 164 6.68 2.10 14.47
N SER A 165 6.06 2.20 15.64
CA SER A 165 6.75 2.05 16.94
C SER A 165 7.12 0.61 17.26
N SER A 166 6.40 -0.36 16.69
CA SER A 166 6.62 -1.79 16.89
C SER A 166 6.20 -2.54 15.62
N ALA A 167 7.14 -2.67 14.69
CA ALA A 167 6.96 -3.38 13.43
C ALA A 167 7.97 -4.52 13.30
N SER A 168 7.58 -5.56 12.60
CA SER A 168 8.45 -6.63 12.11
C SER A 168 8.20 -6.81 10.63
N GLY A 169 9.25 -6.98 9.84
CA GLY A 169 9.10 -7.01 8.40
C GLY A 169 10.42 -6.95 7.64
N SER A 170 10.31 -6.55 6.37
CA SER A 170 11.43 -6.36 5.46
C SER A 170 11.26 -5.10 4.64
N VAL A 171 12.38 -4.53 4.20
CA VAL A 171 12.41 -3.42 3.26
C VAL A 171 13.48 -3.65 2.21
N ASP A 172 13.10 -3.42 0.97
CA ASP A 172 13.98 -3.36 -0.18
C ASP A 172 14.14 -1.90 -0.62
N ARG A 173 15.38 -1.45 -0.74
CA ARG A 173 15.77 -0.20 -1.38
C ARG A 173 16.19 -0.51 -2.81
N ILE A 174 15.70 0.29 -3.76
CA ILE A 174 15.98 0.14 -5.18
C ILE A 174 16.64 1.42 -5.70
N VAL A 175 17.89 1.32 -6.15
CA VAL A 175 18.65 2.41 -6.78
C VAL A 175 19.39 1.85 -7.99
N ASP A 176 19.23 2.46 -9.16
CA ASP A 176 19.90 2.05 -10.40
C ASP A 176 19.81 0.52 -10.67
N GLN A 177 18.61 -0.05 -10.46
CA GLN A 177 18.32 -1.49 -10.61
C GLN A 177 19.06 -2.42 -9.63
N LYS A 178 19.77 -1.88 -8.64
CA LYS A 178 20.32 -2.64 -7.51
C LYS A 178 19.33 -2.65 -6.36
N ILE A 179 19.27 -3.78 -5.67
CA ILE A 179 18.38 -4.02 -4.53
C ILE A 179 19.23 -4.23 -3.28
N ASP A 180 19.04 -3.37 -2.28
CA ASP A 180 19.56 -3.54 -0.93
C ASP A 180 18.40 -3.90 0.00
N SER A 181 18.50 -5.03 0.70
CA SER A 181 17.42 -5.54 1.56
C SER A 181 17.80 -5.51 3.03
N ALA A 182 16.84 -5.21 3.89
CA ALA A 182 16.96 -5.34 5.34
C ALA A 182 15.72 -6.00 5.93
N SER A 183 15.92 -6.90 6.90
CA SER A 183 14.84 -7.38 7.79
C SER A 183 14.93 -6.64 9.12
N PHE A 184 13.79 -6.40 9.76
CA PHE A 184 13.74 -5.63 10.99
C PHE A 184 12.68 -6.12 11.98
N THR A 185 12.89 -5.75 13.23
CA THR A 185 11.93 -5.84 14.33
C THR A 185 12.19 -4.65 15.25
N GLY A 186 11.14 -3.95 15.66
CA GLY A 186 11.24 -2.75 16.50
C GLY A 186 10.71 -1.52 15.78
N LYS A 187 11.35 -0.37 16.01
CA LYS A 187 10.90 0.90 15.43
C LYS A 187 11.33 0.99 13.97
N VAL A 188 10.44 1.50 13.12
CA VAL A 188 10.78 1.90 11.73
C VAL A 188 10.23 3.30 11.45
N GLU A 189 11.06 4.13 10.84
CA GLU A 189 10.69 5.45 10.34
C GLU A 189 10.96 5.51 8.84
N MET A 190 10.05 6.15 8.10
CA MET A 190 10.19 6.41 6.67
C MET A 190 9.80 7.85 6.39
N ASP A 191 10.66 8.58 5.67
CA ASP A 191 10.49 10.01 5.40
C ASP A 191 10.18 10.28 3.92
N ASN A 192 9.22 11.18 3.70
CA ASN A 192 8.74 11.64 2.39
C ASN A 192 8.34 10.48 1.48
N PHE A 193 7.48 9.60 1.98
CA PHE A 193 6.95 8.49 1.19
C PHE A 193 5.92 9.00 0.18
N ALA A 194 6.02 8.52 -1.05
CA ALA A 194 5.02 8.70 -2.10
C ALA A 194 4.83 7.40 -2.87
N GLY A 195 3.60 6.87 -2.90
CA GLY A 195 3.32 5.62 -3.60
C GLY A 195 1.96 5.04 -3.27
N GLY A 196 1.92 3.73 -3.03
CA GLY A 196 0.73 3.00 -2.60
C GLY A 196 0.95 2.27 -1.28
N MET A 197 -0.15 2.02 -0.59
CA MET A 197 -0.18 1.09 0.55
C MET A 197 -1.21 0.00 0.27
N ARG A 198 -0.87 -1.25 0.55
CA ARG A 198 -1.79 -2.39 0.48
C ARG A 198 -1.79 -3.14 1.80
N LEU A 199 -2.96 -3.58 2.22
CA LEU A 199 -3.18 -4.37 3.42
C LEU A 199 -3.82 -5.71 3.01
N THR A 200 -3.25 -6.79 3.54
CA THR A 200 -3.84 -8.14 3.53
C THR A 200 -4.17 -8.55 4.96
N ASP A 201 -4.62 -9.78 5.19
CA ASP A 201 -4.95 -10.27 6.53
C ASP A 201 -3.78 -10.16 7.52
N THR A 202 -2.54 -10.33 7.05
CA THR A 202 -1.36 -10.41 7.93
C THR A 202 -0.34 -9.30 7.72
N THR A 203 -0.38 -8.63 6.58
CA THR A 203 0.74 -7.81 6.11
C THR A 203 0.26 -6.48 5.56
N ALA A 204 1.00 -5.41 5.82
CA ALA A 204 0.92 -4.18 5.06
C ALA A 204 2.16 -4.02 4.18
N GLU A 205 1.95 -3.63 2.93
CA GLU A 205 2.99 -3.36 1.94
C GLU A 205 2.94 -1.89 1.54
N PHE A 206 4.07 -1.21 1.62
CA PHE A 206 4.30 0.14 1.13
C PHE A 206 5.19 0.04 -0.10
N LEU A 207 4.71 0.52 -1.23
CA LEU A 207 5.41 0.43 -2.50
C LEU A 207 5.42 1.80 -3.17
N GLY A 208 6.61 2.35 -3.40
CA GLY A 208 6.74 3.74 -3.85
C GLY A 208 8.16 4.26 -3.81
N THR A 209 8.30 5.55 -3.55
CA THR A 209 9.58 6.21 -3.30
C THR A 209 9.63 6.77 -1.88
N ALA A 210 10.84 6.84 -1.32
CA ALA A 210 11.12 7.55 -0.08
C ALA A 210 12.50 8.21 -0.14
N THR A 211 12.75 9.12 0.80
CA THR A 211 14.07 9.76 0.95
C THR A 211 14.89 9.14 2.07
N SER A 212 14.23 8.42 2.98
CA SER A 212 14.90 7.71 4.07
C SER A 212 14.02 6.57 4.57
N VAL A 213 14.64 5.44 4.93
CA VAL A 213 14.00 4.37 5.71
C VAL A 213 14.99 3.91 6.77
N LYS A 214 14.60 3.99 8.03
CA LYS A 214 15.47 3.71 9.18
C LYS A 214 14.78 2.76 10.15
N GLY A 215 15.50 1.76 10.60
CA GLY A 215 15.14 0.98 11.77
C GLY A 215 16.32 0.84 12.71
N ASP A 216 16.14 0.11 13.81
CA ASP A 216 17.14 0.04 14.88
C ASP A 216 18.53 -0.47 14.42
N LYS A 217 18.57 -1.26 13.34
CA LYS A 217 19.79 -1.91 12.82
C LYS A 217 20.12 -1.60 11.36
N PHE A 218 19.36 -0.72 10.70
CA PHE A 218 19.58 -0.39 9.30
C PHE A 218 19.17 1.06 9.01
N SER A 219 19.80 1.66 8.00
CA SER A 219 19.47 2.99 7.52
C SER A 219 19.72 3.08 6.02
N PHE A 220 18.67 3.41 5.28
CA PHE A 220 18.72 3.75 3.86
C PHE A 220 18.49 5.26 3.71
N MET A 221 19.39 5.92 2.97
CA MET A 221 19.37 7.34 2.62
C MET A 221 19.82 7.51 1.18
#